data_AF-A0A4Q3UCB0-F1
#
_entry.id   AF-A0A4Q3UCB0-F1
#
_cell.length_a   1.000
_cell.length_b   1.000
_cell.length_c   1.000
_cell.angle_alpha   90.00
_cell.angle_beta   90.00
_cell.angle_gamma   90.00
#
_symmetry.space_group_name_H-M   'P 1'
#
loop_
_entity.id
_entity.type
_entity.pdbx_description
1 polymer ?
#
loop_
_entity_poly.entity_id
_entity_poly.type
_entity_poly.pdbx_seq_one_letter_code
_entity_poly.pdbx_strand_id
1 'polypeptide(L)'
;MNPTFELGYWRFGLRTASEWSKRLGKESKKPWTEVLNGLAPLPVRDGMYVLDEVVEDFWTKYNFEHPALIGTYGMLPGDGVDKETVRRTLHKIQQVWNFDRTWGWDFPMLAMCAARLGEPNRALDFLLHPSGGFQFDGRGLATGGPYPYFPSNGALLYAVAMMAAGWDGAPKTNAPGFPQDGSWTIRYEGLSPAP
;
A
#
# COMPACT_ATOMS: atom_id res chain seq x y z
N MET A 1 21.91 -4.84 -4.26
CA MET A 1 20.47 -4.84 -4.56
C MET A 1 19.79 -4.14 -3.41
N ASN A 2 18.97 -3.14 -3.72
CA ASN A 2 18.26 -2.26 -2.79
C ASN A 2 16.78 -2.17 -3.20
N PRO A 3 16.00 -3.26 -3.13
CA PRO A 3 14.64 -3.24 -3.64
C PRO A 3 13.73 -2.29 -2.85
N THR A 4 12.84 -1.58 -3.53
CA THR A 4 12.02 -0.50 -2.92
C THR A 4 11.19 -1.00 -1.74
N PHE A 5 10.51 -2.15 -1.88
CA PHE A 5 9.60 -2.61 -0.83
C PHE A 5 10.35 -3.10 0.40
N GLU A 6 11.43 -3.84 0.20
CA GLU A 6 12.33 -4.35 1.23
C GLU A 6 12.99 -3.21 2.01
N LEU A 7 13.45 -2.15 1.34
CA LEU A 7 13.95 -0.95 2.01
C LEU A 7 12.86 -0.31 2.88
N GLY A 8 11.62 -0.21 2.38
CA GLY A 8 10.49 0.27 3.16
C GLY A 8 10.23 -0.59 4.40
N TYR A 9 10.28 -1.91 4.26
CA TYR A 9 10.13 -2.85 5.37
C TYR A 9 11.24 -2.70 6.42
N TRP A 10 12.49 -2.58 6.00
CA TRP A 10 13.61 -2.37 6.92
C TRP A 10 13.47 -1.06 7.70
N ARG A 11 13.05 0.01 7.03
CA ARG A 11 12.77 1.30 7.68
C ARG A 11 11.67 1.17 8.73
N PHE A 12 10.53 0.61 8.33
CA PHE A 12 9.38 0.38 9.20
C PHE A 12 9.73 -0.50 10.40
N GLY A 13 10.37 -1.64 10.16
CA GLY A 13 10.72 -2.61 11.19
C GLY A 13 11.69 -2.05 12.23
N LEU A 14 12.77 -1.38 11.78
CA LEU A 14 13.76 -0.79 12.68
C LEU A 14 13.18 0.38 13.48
N ARG A 15 12.42 1.28 12.84
CA ARG A 15 11.72 2.37 13.54
C ARG A 15 10.76 1.80 14.59
N THR A 16 9.92 0.85 14.20
CA THR A 16 8.94 0.22 15.10
C THR A 16 9.62 -0.47 16.28
N ALA A 17 10.72 -1.19 16.06
CA ALA A 17 11.49 -1.81 17.12
C ALA A 17 12.05 -0.76 18.11
N SER A 18 12.61 0.34 17.61
CA SER A 18 13.09 1.45 18.44
C SER A 18 11.97 2.13 19.23
N GLU A 19 10.79 2.31 18.64
CA GLU A 19 9.62 2.85 19.33
C GLU A 19 9.14 1.93 20.45
N TRP A 20 9.08 0.61 20.21
CA TRP A 20 8.70 -0.36 21.23
C TRP A 20 9.71 -0.45 22.38
N SER A 21 11.02 -0.36 22.11
CA SER A 21 12.01 -0.26 23.20
C SER A 21 11.70 0.92 24.12
N LYS A 22 11.41 2.11 23.56
CA LYS A 22 11.06 3.31 24.33
C LYS A 22 9.77 3.09 25.13
N ARG A 23 8.73 2.51 24.53
CA ARG A 23 7.45 2.20 25.21
C ARG A 23 7.63 1.22 26.38
N LEU A 24 8.63 0.34 26.31
CA LEU A 24 8.99 -0.59 27.37
C LEU A 24 9.95 -0.01 28.42
N GLY A 25 10.29 1.29 28.34
CA GLY A 25 11.28 1.92 29.22
C GLY A 25 12.71 1.40 29.04
N LYS A 26 13.01 0.79 27.89
CA LYS A 26 14.34 0.28 27.53
C LYS A 26 15.03 1.24 26.56
N GLU A 27 16.36 1.25 26.60
CA GLU A 27 17.13 1.95 25.58
C GLU A 27 16.98 1.25 24.21
N SER A 28 16.91 2.05 23.14
CA SER A 28 16.98 1.53 21.79
C SER A 28 18.38 0.98 21.53
N LYS A 29 18.47 -0.19 20.89
CA LYS A 29 19.77 -0.76 20.54
C LYS A 29 20.44 0.14 19.50
N LYS A 30 21.64 0.65 19.81
CA LYS A 30 22.43 1.51 18.91
C LYS A 30 22.57 0.94 17.48
N PRO A 31 22.81 -0.38 17.28
CA PRO A 31 22.90 -0.96 15.94
C PRO A 31 21.63 -0.78 15.09
N TRP A 32 20.44 -0.72 15.69
CA TRP A 32 19.20 -0.52 14.92
C TRP A 32 19.14 0.87 14.30
N THR A 33 19.50 1.89 15.09
CA THR A 33 19.56 3.27 14.62
C THR A 33 20.67 3.47 13.61
N GLU A 34 21.83 2.84 13.82
CA GLU A 34 22.95 2.88 12.87
C GLU A 34 22.56 2.29 11.50
N VAL A 35 21.90 1.12 11.49
CA VAL A 35 21.40 0.52 10.24
C VAL A 35 20.32 1.40 9.61
N LEU A 36 19.31 1.85 10.38
CA LEU A 36 18.22 2.68 9.86
C LEU A 36 18.72 3.96 9.16
N ASN A 37 19.72 4.61 9.75
CA ASN A 37 20.36 5.80 9.20
C ASN A 37 21.28 5.50 8.02
N GLY A 38 21.81 4.27 7.92
CA GLY A 38 22.68 3.82 6.84
C GLY A 38 21.96 3.17 5.66
N LEU A 39 20.64 2.94 5.73
CA LEU A 39 19.87 2.36 4.62
C LEU A 39 19.90 3.29 3.41
N ALA A 40 20.12 2.69 2.23
CA ALA A 40 20.03 3.37 0.94
C ALA A 40 18.67 4.09 0.77
N PRO A 41 18.63 5.22 0.03
CA PRO A 41 17.35 5.82 -0.35
C PRO A 41 16.51 4.83 -1.17
N LEU A 42 15.19 5.02 -1.19
CA LEU A 42 14.33 4.25 -2.08
C LEU A 42 14.74 4.56 -3.54
N PRO A 43 14.97 3.54 -4.39
CA PRO A 43 15.51 3.77 -5.73
C PRO A 43 14.49 4.45 -6.65
N VAL A 44 14.94 5.49 -7.34
CA VAL A 44 14.11 6.33 -8.22
C VAL A 44 14.71 6.40 -9.61
N ARG A 45 13.86 6.27 -10.65
CA ARG A 45 14.20 6.51 -12.05
C ARG A 45 13.09 7.34 -12.68
N ASP A 46 13.44 8.40 -13.40
CA ASP A 46 12.50 9.32 -14.05
C ASP A 46 11.42 9.86 -13.09
N GLY A 47 11.80 10.11 -11.83
CA GLY A 47 10.91 10.60 -10.79
C GLY A 47 9.86 9.60 -10.29
N MET A 48 10.00 8.31 -10.61
CA MET A 48 9.15 7.22 -10.10
C MET A 48 9.99 6.21 -9.33
N TYR A 49 9.38 5.53 -8.37
CA TYR A 49 10.03 4.39 -7.72
C TYR A 49 10.18 3.23 -8.71
N VAL A 50 11.27 2.49 -8.58
CA VAL A 50 11.54 1.27 -9.36
C VAL A 50 11.63 0.06 -8.45
N LEU A 51 11.49 -1.16 -8.99
CA LEU A 51 11.60 -2.38 -8.18
C LEU A 51 12.97 -2.46 -7.49
N ASP A 52 14.04 -2.29 -8.25
CA ASP A 52 15.43 -2.19 -7.81
C ASP A 52 16.21 -1.40 -8.88
N GLU A 53 17.34 -0.79 -8.50
CA GLU A 53 18.22 -0.02 -9.38
C GLU A 53 18.71 -0.81 -10.59
N VAL A 54 18.90 -2.13 -10.45
CA VAL A 54 19.44 -3.00 -11.51
C VAL A 54 18.38 -3.62 -12.40
N VAL A 55 17.09 -3.50 -12.04
CA VAL A 55 16.00 -4.08 -12.83
C VAL A 55 15.58 -3.09 -13.92
N GLU A 56 15.80 -3.49 -15.16
CA GLU A 56 15.41 -2.75 -16.36
C GLU A 56 14.07 -3.26 -16.91
N ASP A 57 13.39 -2.42 -17.69
CA ASP A 57 12.18 -2.76 -18.44
C ASP A 57 11.00 -3.39 -17.65
N PHE A 58 10.97 -3.31 -16.31
CA PHE A 58 9.88 -3.94 -15.54
C PHE A 58 8.51 -3.33 -15.80
N TRP A 59 8.46 -2.08 -16.26
CA TRP A 59 7.24 -1.43 -16.73
C TRP A 59 6.59 -2.09 -17.96
N THR A 60 7.31 -2.99 -18.65
CA THR A 60 6.82 -3.68 -19.86
C THR A 60 7.01 -5.19 -19.79
N LYS A 61 8.19 -5.67 -19.40
CA LYS A 61 8.52 -7.11 -19.35
C LYS A 61 7.97 -7.81 -18.11
N TYR A 62 7.77 -7.08 -17.01
CA TYR A 62 7.38 -7.63 -15.71
C TYR A 62 6.17 -6.92 -15.11
N ASN A 63 5.41 -6.17 -15.93
CA ASN A 63 4.22 -5.43 -15.53
C ASN A 63 3.00 -6.32 -15.23
N PHE A 64 3.25 -7.58 -14.89
CA PHE A 64 2.27 -8.58 -14.48
C PHE A 64 2.61 -9.17 -13.11
N GLU A 65 3.80 -8.86 -12.57
CA GLU A 65 4.18 -9.26 -11.21
C GLU A 65 3.43 -8.42 -10.18
N HIS A 66 3.70 -8.64 -8.89
CA HIS A 66 3.19 -7.75 -7.86
C HIS A 66 3.73 -6.32 -8.05
N PRO A 67 2.90 -5.27 -8.02
CA PRO A 67 3.35 -3.88 -7.98
C PRO A 67 3.89 -3.50 -6.58
N ALA A 68 4.80 -4.33 -6.04
CA ALA A 68 5.25 -4.34 -4.65
C ALA A 68 5.86 -3.01 -4.19
N LEU A 69 6.43 -2.22 -5.10
CA LEU A 69 6.97 -0.90 -4.80
C LEU A 69 5.92 0.06 -4.18
N ILE A 70 4.64 -0.10 -4.53
CA ILE A 70 3.54 0.65 -3.90
C ILE A 70 3.29 0.22 -2.46
N GLY A 71 3.66 -1.00 -2.09
CA GLY A 71 3.55 -1.52 -0.73
C GLY A 71 4.24 -0.63 0.31
N THR A 72 5.24 0.15 -0.08
CA THR A 72 5.89 1.15 0.79
C THR A 72 4.95 2.24 1.31
N TYR A 73 3.86 2.53 0.60
CA TYR A 73 2.86 3.54 0.99
C TYR A 73 1.41 3.04 1.02
N GLY A 74 1.14 1.89 0.40
CA GLY A 74 -0.14 1.19 0.45
C GLY A 74 -0.27 0.26 1.67
N MET A 75 0.75 -0.56 1.94
CA MET A 75 0.75 -1.47 3.09
C MET A 75 1.51 -0.91 4.29
N LEU A 76 2.66 -0.26 4.04
CA LEU A 76 3.51 0.33 5.07
C LEU A 76 3.22 1.83 5.25
N PRO A 77 3.53 2.44 6.41
CA PRO A 77 3.22 3.85 6.70
C PRO A 77 3.92 4.91 5.83
N GLY A 78 4.90 4.55 4.99
CA GLY A 78 5.61 5.50 4.13
C GLY A 78 6.96 6.00 4.65
N ASP A 79 7.65 5.23 5.49
CA ASP A 79 8.96 5.65 6.01
C ASP A 79 9.97 5.84 4.85
N GLY A 80 10.42 7.08 4.65
CA GLY A 80 11.33 7.45 3.56
C GLY A 80 10.66 7.60 2.19
N VAL A 81 9.32 7.58 2.13
CA VAL A 81 8.55 7.78 0.90
C VAL A 81 8.35 9.26 0.61
N ASP A 82 8.62 9.66 -0.63
CA ASP A 82 8.23 10.93 -1.23
C ASP A 82 6.84 10.79 -1.87
N LYS A 83 5.90 11.64 -1.44
CA LYS A 83 4.48 11.54 -1.83
C LYS A 83 4.27 11.76 -3.33
N GLU A 84 4.98 12.69 -3.95
CA GLU A 84 4.83 12.94 -5.38
C GLU A 84 5.43 11.83 -6.23
N THR A 85 6.53 11.23 -5.78
CA THR A 85 7.15 10.08 -6.43
C THR A 85 6.25 8.86 -6.36
N VAL A 86 5.69 8.50 -5.19
CA VAL A 86 4.75 7.37 -5.11
C VAL A 86 3.45 7.65 -5.86
N ARG A 87 2.99 8.91 -5.94
CA ARG A 87 1.84 9.29 -6.78
C ARG A 87 2.10 9.02 -8.26
N ARG A 88 3.20 9.54 -8.82
CA ARG A 88 3.59 9.27 -10.22
C ARG A 88 3.73 7.77 -10.48
N THR A 89 4.29 7.05 -9.51
CA THR A 89 4.46 5.59 -9.56
C THR A 89 3.10 4.87 -9.62
N LEU A 90 2.16 5.21 -8.74
CA LEU A 90 0.81 4.63 -8.71
C LEU A 90 0.07 4.89 -10.03
N HIS A 91 0.17 6.12 -10.54
CA HIS A 91 -0.45 6.50 -11.81
C HIS A 91 0.14 5.71 -12.97
N LYS A 92 1.47 5.50 -12.99
CA LYS A 92 2.13 4.68 -14.00
C LYS A 92 1.66 3.23 -13.94
N ILE A 93 1.56 2.65 -12.75
CA ILE A 93 1.04 1.29 -12.55
C ILE A 93 -0.38 1.19 -13.12
N GLN A 94 -1.29 2.09 -12.75
CA GLN A 94 -2.66 2.05 -13.27
C GLN A 94 -2.73 2.11 -14.81
N GLN A 95 -1.78 2.80 -15.46
CA GLN A 95 -1.75 2.92 -16.91
C GLN A 95 -1.22 1.69 -17.64
N VAL A 96 -0.24 0.99 -17.06
CA VAL A 96 0.53 -0.02 -17.82
C VAL A 96 0.49 -1.42 -17.24
N TRP A 97 0.01 -1.60 -16.02
CA TRP A 97 0.03 -2.92 -15.37
C TRP A 97 -1.03 -3.84 -15.98
N ASN A 98 -0.65 -5.08 -16.23
CA ASN A 98 -1.56 -6.12 -16.67
C ASN A 98 -2.28 -6.72 -15.45
N PHE A 99 -3.35 -6.06 -15.03
CA PHE A 99 -4.15 -6.44 -13.86
C PHE A 99 -4.88 -7.79 -14.00
N ASP A 100 -5.00 -8.35 -15.21
CA ASP A 100 -5.55 -9.70 -15.38
C ASP A 100 -4.56 -10.80 -14.99
N ARG A 101 -3.29 -10.44 -14.76
CA ARG A 101 -2.23 -11.36 -14.34
C ARG A 101 -1.72 -11.10 -12.91
N THR A 102 -2.32 -10.13 -12.20
CA THR A 102 -2.01 -9.85 -10.79
C THR A 102 -2.88 -10.66 -9.83
N TRP A 103 -2.57 -10.58 -8.55
CA TRP A 103 -3.28 -11.28 -7.49
C TRP A 103 -4.30 -10.37 -6.81
N GLY A 104 -5.36 -10.95 -6.24
CA GLY A 104 -6.44 -10.17 -5.66
C GLY A 104 -6.02 -9.19 -4.54
N TRP A 105 -4.96 -9.49 -3.78
CA TRP A 105 -4.48 -8.59 -2.73
C TRP A 105 -3.74 -7.34 -3.27
N ASP A 106 -3.33 -7.34 -4.54
CA ASP A 106 -2.67 -6.20 -5.16
C ASP A 106 -3.62 -4.99 -5.26
N PHE A 107 -4.91 -5.22 -5.51
CA PHE A 107 -5.90 -4.15 -5.68
C PHE A 107 -6.15 -3.36 -4.39
N PRO A 108 -6.39 -3.99 -3.22
CA PRO A 108 -6.47 -3.25 -1.97
C PRO A 108 -5.16 -2.55 -1.59
N MET A 109 -3.99 -3.11 -1.90
CA MET A 109 -2.70 -2.41 -1.70
C MET A 109 -2.64 -1.10 -2.49
N LEU A 110 -3.05 -1.14 -3.77
CA LEU A 110 -3.12 0.05 -4.64
C LEU A 110 -4.16 1.05 -4.12
N ALA A 111 -5.32 0.56 -3.66
CA ALA A 111 -6.38 1.39 -3.11
C ALA A 111 -5.96 2.14 -1.84
N MET A 112 -5.27 1.49 -0.91
CA MET A 112 -4.77 2.13 0.30
C MET A 112 -3.74 3.23 0.00
N CYS A 113 -2.89 3.02 -1.01
CA CYS A 113 -1.97 4.05 -1.49
C CYS A 113 -2.73 5.24 -2.08
N ALA A 114 -3.70 4.99 -2.96
CA ALA A 114 -4.55 6.02 -3.55
C ALA A 114 -5.29 6.85 -2.48
N ALA A 115 -5.88 6.18 -1.47
CA ALA A 115 -6.55 6.83 -0.36
C ALA A 115 -5.61 7.77 0.41
N ARG A 116 -4.40 7.29 0.76
CA ARG A 116 -3.38 8.11 1.45
C ARG A 116 -2.88 9.29 0.62
N LEU A 117 -2.90 9.17 -0.71
CA LEU A 117 -2.56 10.25 -1.64
C LEU A 117 -3.68 11.27 -1.84
N GLY A 118 -4.84 11.09 -1.20
CA GLY A 118 -6.00 11.96 -1.37
C GLY A 118 -6.74 11.72 -2.68
N GLU A 119 -6.67 10.50 -3.23
CA GLU A 119 -7.29 10.11 -4.50
C GLU A 119 -8.39 9.05 -4.28
N PRO A 120 -9.48 9.38 -3.57
CA PRO A 120 -10.47 8.39 -3.12
C PRO A 120 -11.24 7.73 -4.28
N ASN A 121 -11.49 8.45 -5.38
CA ASN A 121 -12.10 7.87 -6.57
C ASN A 121 -11.22 6.76 -7.16
N ARG A 122 -9.91 7.01 -7.25
CA ARG A 122 -8.94 6.01 -7.72
C ARG A 122 -8.86 4.81 -6.77
N ALA A 123 -8.96 5.05 -5.47
CA ALA A 123 -9.02 3.97 -4.48
C ALA A 123 -10.23 3.06 -4.73
N LEU A 124 -11.41 3.64 -4.97
CA LEU A 124 -12.61 2.90 -5.33
C LEU A 124 -12.48 2.18 -6.68
N ASP A 125 -11.87 2.80 -7.69
CA ASP A 125 -11.63 2.16 -8.99
C ASP A 125 -10.80 0.87 -8.84
N PHE A 126 -9.79 0.86 -7.97
CA PHE A 126 -9.03 -0.35 -7.67
C PHE A 126 -9.88 -1.39 -6.93
N LEU A 127 -10.67 -0.97 -5.92
CA LEU A 127 -11.53 -1.88 -5.15
C LEU A 127 -12.73 -2.43 -5.94
N LEU A 128 -13.05 -1.83 -7.08
CA LEU A 128 -14.12 -2.26 -7.98
C LEU A 128 -13.59 -2.80 -9.31
N HIS A 129 -12.28 -3.07 -9.39
CA HIS A 129 -11.64 -3.44 -10.65
C HIS A 129 -12.20 -4.78 -11.18
N PRO A 130 -12.51 -4.88 -12.49
CA PRO A 130 -13.16 -6.06 -13.07
C PRO A 130 -12.22 -7.26 -13.32
N SER A 131 -11.01 -7.24 -12.76
CA SER A 131 -10.03 -8.31 -13.04
C SER A 131 -10.53 -9.62 -12.46
N GLY A 132 -10.42 -10.71 -13.22
CA GLY A 132 -10.78 -12.05 -12.75
C GLY A 132 -10.01 -12.49 -11.50
N GLY A 133 -8.82 -11.92 -11.27
CA GLY A 133 -8.01 -12.14 -10.07
C GLY A 133 -8.58 -11.51 -8.79
N PHE A 134 -9.55 -10.60 -8.91
CA PHE A 134 -10.14 -9.84 -7.80
C PHE A 134 -11.67 -9.84 -7.85
N GLN A 135 -12.25 -11.02 -7.95
CA GLN A 135 -13.70 -11.21 -7.85
C GLN A 135 -14.06 -12.03 -6.61
N PHE A 136 -15.32 -11.89 -6.16
CA PHE A 136 -15.85 -12.55 -4.97
C PHE A 136 -17.19 -13.21 -5.29
N ASP A 137 -17.44 -14.39 -4.74
CA ASP A 137 -18.71 -15.09 -4.92
C ASP A 137 -19.83 -14.51 -4.04
N GLY A 138 -21.06 -15.02 -4.18
CA GLY A 138 -22.21 -14.55 -3.38
C GLY A 138 -22.10 -14.79 -1.87
N ARG A 139 -21.11 -15.59 -1.42
CA ARG A 139 -20.77 -15.78 0.00
C ARG A 139 -19.65 -14.85 0.44
N GLY A 140 -19.11 -14.06 -0.48
CA GLY A 140 -18.00 -13.15 -0.26
C GLY A 140 -16.63 -13.82 -0.34
N LEU A 141 -16.48 -15.05 -0.84
CA LEU A 141 -15.17 -15.71 -0.96
C LEU A 141 -14.47 -15.28 -2.25
N ALA A 142 -13.17 -14.96 -2.16
CA ALA A 142 -12.38 -14.63 -3.34
C ALA A 142 -12.33 -15.80 -4.33
N THR A 143 -12.60 -15.52 -5.60
CA THR A 143 -12.63 -16.51 -6.69
C THR A 143 -11.37 -16.50 -7.55
N GLY A 144 -10.54 -15.46 -7.44
CA GLY A 144 -9.24 -15.36 -8.10
C GLY A 144 -8.12 -16.01 -7.29
N GLY A 145 -7.21 -16.71 -7.96
CA GLY A 145 -6.12 -17.45 -7.31
C GLY A 145 -6.54 -18.83 -6.78
N PRO A 146 -5.77 -19.46 -5.89
CA PRO A 146 -6.13 -20.75 -5.31
C PRO A 146 -7.35 -20.58 -4.40
N TYR A 147 -8.48 -21.21 -4.78
CA TYR A 147 -9.76 -21.03 -4.08
C TYR A 147 -9.85 -21.80 -2.76
N PRO A 148 -10.28 -21.17 -1.64
CA PRO A 148 -10.46 -19.73 -1.45
C PRO A 148 -9.13 -19.01 -1.16
N TYR A 149 -8.91 -17.85 -1.81
CA TYR A 149 -7.68 -17.06 -1.64
C TYR A 149 -7.87 -15.93 -0.61
N PHE A 150 -7.74 -16.27 0.67
CA PHE A 150 -7.98 -15.34 1.78
C PHE A 150 -7.17 -14.05 1.81
N PRO A 151 -5.94 -13.95 1.25
CA PRO A 151 -5.26 -12.66 1.17
C PRO A 151 -6.08 -11.59 0.45
N SER A 152 -6.83 -11.94 -0.60
CA SER A 152 -7.72 -11.00 -1.31
C SER A 152 -8.84 -10.50 -0.38
N ASN A 153 -9.50 -11.41 0.33
CA ASN A 153 -10.55 -11.09 1.29
C ASN A 153 -10.05 -10.19 2.42
N GLY A 154 -8.96 -10.59 3.08
CA GLY A 154 -8.40 -9.85 4.21
C GLY A 154 -7.92 -8.45 3.79
N ALA A 155 -7.28 -8.35 2.63
CA ALA A 155 -6.82 -7.08 2.08
C ALA A 155 -7.99 -6.15 1.74
N LEU A 156 -9.08 -6.66 1.14
CA LEU A 156 -10.29 -5.87 0.87
C LEU A 156 -10.91 -5.33 2.16
N LEU A 157 -11.08 -6.18 3.17
CA LEU A 157 -11.64 -5.77 4.47
C LEU A 157 -10.77 -4.72 5.17
N TYR A 158 -9.44 -4.86 5.09
CA TYR A 158 -8.52 -3.91 5.69
C TYR A 158 -8.52 -2.56 4.96
N ALA A 159 -8.47 -2.55 3.62
CA ALA A 159 -8.55 -1.31 2.82
C ALA A 159 -9.90 -0.59 3.03
N VAL A 160 -10.99 -1.37 2.96
CA VAL A 160 -12.26 -1.21 3.68
C VAL A 160 -12.23 -0.23 4.86
N ALA A 161 -11.76 -0.81 5.97
CA ALA A 161 -11.69 -0.20 7.27
C ALA A 161 -10.75 1.00 7.31
N MET A 162 -9.60 0.94 6.64
CA MET A 162 -8.64 2.05 6.57
C MET A 162 -9.24 3.26 5.86
N MET A 163 -9.95 3.09 4.75
CA MET A 163 -10.60 4.19 4.05
C MET A 163 -11.73 4.82 4.88
N ALA A 164 -12.44 4.01 5.68
CA ALA A 164 -13.54 4.47 6.53
C ALA A 164 -13.07 5.12 7.84
N ALA A 165 -12.15 4.48 8.57
CA ALA A 165 -11.68 4.96 9.87
C ALA A 165 -10.49 5.91 9.79
N GLY A 166 -9.80 5.94 8.65
CA GLY A 166 -8.59 6.71 8.43
C GLY A 166 -7.30 5.98 8.82
N TRP A 167 -6.21 6.74 8.82
CA TRP A 167 -4.85 6.30 9.13
C TRP A 167 -4.11 7.41 9.91
N ASP A 168 -2.90 7.14 10.38
CA ASP A 168 -2.08 8.14 11.07
C ASP A 168 -1.84 9.37 10.18
N GLY A 169 -2.27 10.54 10.66
CA GLY A 169 -2.18 11.80 9.92
C GLY A 169 -3.22 11.97 8.80
N ALA A 170 -4.26 11.12 8.76
CA ALA A 170 -5.38 11.32 7.85
C ALA A 170 -6.13 12.66 8.12
N PRO A 171 -6.79 13.23 7.10
CA PRO A 171 -7.69 14.36 7.29
C PRO A 171 -8.74 14.08 8.37
N LYS A 172 -9.06 15.09 9.19
CA LYS A 172 -10.10 15.01 10.23
C LYS A 172 -11.50 15.15 9.62
N THR A 173 -11.84 14.24 8.71
CA THR A 173 -13.15 14.16 8.03
C THR A 173 -13.71 12.76 8.20
N ASN A 174 -15.04 12.61 8.12
CA ASN A 174 -15.67 11.29 8.15
C ASN A 174 -15.25 10.48 6.92
N ALA A 175 -14.79 9.24 7.11
CA ALA A 175 -14.39 8.36 6.01
C ALA A 175 -13.37 9.01 5.05
N PRO A 176 -12.18 9.38 5.53
CA PRO A 176 -11.24 10.21 4.77
C PRO A 176 -10.68 9.54 3.50
N GLY A 177 -10.80 8.22 3.37
CA GLY A 177 -10.46 7.50 2.14
C GLY A 177 -11.58 7.43 1.11
N PHE A 178 -12.77 7.97 1.39
CA PHE A 178 -13.90 8.00 0.46
C PHE A 178 -14.15 9.41 -0.11
N PRO A 179 -14.81 9.52 -1.29
CA PRO A 179 -15.13 10.82 -1.88
C PRO A 179 -16.01 11.67 -0.94
N GLN A 180 -15.66 12.94 -0.82
CA GLN A 180 -16.36 13.91 0.04
C GLN A 180 -17.36 14.79 -0.75
N ASP A 181 -17.64 14.44 -2.00
CA ASP A 181 -18.50 15.16 -2.94
C ASP A 181 -19.99 14.76 -2.87
N GLY A 182 -20.35 13.86 -1.95
CA GLY A 182 -21.71 13.37 -1.76
C GLY A 182 -22.08 12.16 -2.64
N SER A 183 -21.18 11.67 -3.50
CA SER A 183 -21.41 10.44 -4.27
C SER A 183 -21.51 9.18 -3.40
N TRP A 184 -20.91 9.21 -2.21
CA TRP A 184 -20.98 8.15 -1.21
C TRP A 184 -21.41 8.70 0.15
N THR A 185 -22.30 7.97 0.83
CA THR A 185 -22.66 8.22 2.24
C THR A 185 -22.12 7.08 3.09
N ILE A 186 -21.05 7.35 3.84
CA ILE A 186 -20.35 6.32 4.62
C ILE A 186 -20.75 6.37 6.09
N ARG A 187 -21.09 5.21 6.64
CA ARG A 187 -21.29 4.97 8.07
C ARG A 187 -20.43 3.78 8.49
N TYR A 188 -19.75 3.90 9.62
CA TYR A 188 -18.94 2.84 10.20
C TYR A 188 -18.97 2.96 11.73
N GLU A 189 -18.72 1.86 12.42
CA GLU A 189 -18.63 1.79 13.87
C GLU A 189 -17.56 0.79 14.30
N GLY A 190 -17.02 0.95 15.51
CA GLY A 190 -16.08 -0.01 16.09
C GLY A 190 -14.73 -0.17 15.37
N LEU A 191 -14.41 0.67 14.38
CA LEU A 191 -13.14 0.63 13.66
C LEU A 191 -12.10 1.55 14.31
N SER A 192 -10.85 1.12 14.29
CA SER A 192 -9.69 1.94 14.69
C SER A 192 -8.97 2.45 13.44
N PRO A 193 -8.43 3.68 13.46
CA PRO A 193 -7.56 4.15 12.39
C PRO A 193 -6.37 3.22 12.19
N ALA A 194 -5.95 3.05 10.94
CA ALA A 194 -4.70 2.38 10.60
C ALA A 194 -3.48 3.20 11.08
N PRO A 195 -2.32 2.57 11.26
CA PRO A 195 -1.06 3.30 11.46
C PRO A 195 -0.57 3.99 10.17
#